data_AF-A0A1R3K8C8-F1
#
_entry.id   AF-A0A1R3K8C8-F1
#
_cell.length_a   1.000
_cell.length_b   1.000
_cell.length_c   1.000
_cell.angle_alpha   90.00
_cell.angle_beta   90.00
_cell.angle_gamma   90.00
#
_symmetry.space_group_name_H-M   'P 1'
#
loop_
_entity.id
_entity.type
_entity.pdbx_description
1 polymer ?
#
loop_
_entity_poly.entity_id
_entity_poly.type
_entity_poly.pdbx_seq_one_letter_code
_entity_poly.pdbx_strand_id
1 'polypeptide(L)'
;MDEAITKAKKIIEGYPETKFSGEEYQRFYDCVYFMCTYHSSDEKTMQLYQKFRNSLEESIHSTVLPTLINKHGAHLLREFIVMWSNYKLMARWLCRFFEYLDRFFIPQNGELESLHGISFTCFHKLVFKKLIGTLFDAALTLICQEREGLQIDYILLKNVVDMFVEFGDSDYGGSNYYQDFEMKVLADNSNYYSRLASEWLPFDSSTEYINKVFWCLNREKQSASHYLHPGSEAMILQNVRYHLLHKVANKLIEKKQAENSGLVTDHQEMLSKCAGMSLQEGSSSTSSEEWLSKLMESSARIG
;
A
#
# COMPACT_ATOMS: atom_id res chain seq x y z
N MET A 1 -12.26 -24.58 29.44
CA MET A 1 -11.68 -23.46 28.66
C MET A 1 -10.47 -23.85 27.82
N ASP A 2 -9.53 -24.65 28.32
CA ASP A 2 -8.33 -25.02 27.52
C ASP A 2 -8.67 -25.76 26.22
N GLU A 3 -9.74 -26.57 26.22
CA GLU A 3 -10.30 -27.18 25.01
C GLU A 3 -10.70 -26.15 23.94
N ALA A 4 -11.39 -25.07 24.34
CA ALA A 4 -11.82 -24.02 23.43
C ALA A 4 -10.63 -23.27 22.81
N ILE A 5 -9.64 -22.94 23.65
CA ILE A 5 -8.40 -22.26 23.22
C ILE A 5 -7.62 -23.17 22.27
N THR A 6 -7.46 -24.45 22.60
CA THR A 6 -6.76 -25.42 21.76
C THR A 6 -7.46 -25.59 20.41
N LYS A 7 -8.80 -25.67 20.40
CA LYS A 7 -9.56 -25.73 19.16
C LYS A 7 -9.42 -24.43 18.35
N ALA A 8 -9.43 -23.27 19.00
CA ALA A 8 -9.24 -21.98 18.33
C ALA A 8 -7.83 -21.85 17.72
N LYS A 9 -6.79 -22.35 18.41
CA LYS A 9 -5.40 -22.37 17.91
C LYS A 9 -5.25 -23.10 16.57
N LYS A 10 -6.08 -24.12 16.28
CA LYS A 10 -6.07 -24.79 14.96
C LYS A 10 -6.30 -23.84 13.78
N ILE A 11 -7.05 -22.75 14.00
CA ILE A 11 -7.30 -21.72 12.97
C ILE A 11 -5.98 -21.08 12.54
N ILE A 12 -5.11 -20.74 13.49
CA ILE A 12 -3.83 -20.08 13.20
C ILE A 12 -2.78 -21.07 12.68
N GLU A 13 -2.91 -22.35 13.04
CA GLU A 13 -2.07 -23.46 12.55
C GLU A 13 -2.39 -23.88 11.10
N GLY A 14 -3.34 -23.22 10.43
CA GLY A 14 -3.65 -23.44 9.02
C GLY A 14 -4.95 -24.17 8.73
N TYR A 15 -5.84 -24.31 9.72
CA TYR A 15 -7.18 -24.90 9.55
C TYR A 15 -8.29 -23.84 9.78
N PRO A 16 -8.38 -22.79 8.94
CA PRO A 16 -9.31 -21.67 9.14
C PRO A 16 -10.78 -22.08 9.04
N GLU A 17 -11.09 -23.21 8.41
CA GLU A 17 -12.40 -23.84 8.38
C GLU A 17 -12.85 -24.45 9.73
N THR A 18 -11.99 -24.40 10.76
CA THR A 18 -12.36 -24.80 12.12
C THR A 18 -13.55 -23.98 12.59
N LYS A 19 -14.70 -24.66 12.68
CA LYS A 19 -15.96 -24.08 13.13
C LYS A 19 -16.26 -24.50 14.57
N PHE A 20 -16.99 -23.64 15.26
CA PHE A 20 -17.63 -23.95 16.53
C PHE A 20 -19.12 -24.08 16.30
N SER A 21 -19.70 -25.19 16.77
CA SER A 21 -21.15 -25.37 16.77
C SER A 21 -21.82 -24.43 17.79
N GLY A 22 -23.14 -24.26 17.68
CA GLY A 22 -23.91 -23.50 18.67
C GLY A 22 -23.77 -24.08 20.08
N GLU A 23 -23.78 -25.41 20.20
CA GLU A 23 -23.60 -26.13 21.47
C GLU A 23 -22.22 -25.90 22.07
N GLU A 24 -21.16 -25.98 21.25
CA GLU A 24 -19.80 -25.70 21.71
C GLU A 24 -19.63 -24.25 22.15
N TYR A 25 -20.16 -23.30 21.37
CA TYR A 25 -20.14 -21.89 21.74
C TYR A 25 -20.83 -21.66 23.09
N GLN A 26 -22.06 -22.16 23.25
CA GLN A 26 -22.81 -22.02 24.49
C GLN A 26 -22.05 -22.63 25.67
N ARG A 27 -21.54 -23.87 25.52
CA ARG A 27 -20.77 -24.54 26.57
C ARG A 27 -19.53 -23.75 26.99
N PHE A 28 -18.79 -23.16 26.04
CA PHE A 28 -17.59 -22.38 26.35
C PHE A 28 -17.92 -21.02 26.97
N TYR A 29 -18.96 -20.35 26.48
CA TYR A 29 -19.47 -19.12 27.08
C TYR A 29 -19.94 -19.35 28.52
N ASP A 30 -20.79 -20.37 28.74
CA ASP A 30 -21.34 -20.73 30.05
C ASP A 30 -20.22 -21.11 31.04
N CYS A 31 -19.14 -21.73 30.55
CA CYS A 31 -17.96 -22.01 31.36
C CYS A 31 -17.30 -20.72 31.88
N VAL A 32 -17.10 -19.71 31.04
CA VAL A 32 -16.55 -18.41 31.47
C VAL A 32 -17.51 -17.69 32.39
N TYR A 33 -18.78 -17.63 32.02
CA TYR A 33 -19.85 -17.07 32.85
C TYR A 33 -19.84 -17.67 34.26
N PHE A 34 -19.83 -19.00 34.36
CA PHE A 34 -19.88 -19.71 35.63
C PHE A 34 -18.65 -19.42 36.50
N MET A 35 -17.46 -19.40 35.89
CA MET A 35 -16.24 -19.06 36.62
C MET A 35 -16.23 -17.61 37.12
N CYS A 36 -16.83 -16.68 36.37
CA CYS A 36 -16.93 -15.27 36.77
C CYS A 36 -18.02 -15.00 37.81
N THR A 37 -19.04 -15.85 37.93
CA THR A 37 -20.24 -15.61 38.79
C THR A 37 -20.31 -16.49 40.03
N TYR A 38 -19.95 -17.77 39.95
CA TYR A 38 -20.09 -18.73 41.06
C TYR A 38 -18.78 -19.02 41.79
N HIS A 39 -17.64 -18.68 41.19
CA HIS A 39 -16.32 -18.84 41.79
C HIS A 39 -15.59 -17.50 42.02
N SER A 40 -16.36 -16.40 42.07
CA SER A 40 -15.91 -15.02 41.95
C SER A 40 -15.12 -14.51 43.16
N SER A 41 -13.80 -14.43 43.02
CA SER A 41 -13.03 -13.30 43.54
C SER A 41 -12.55 -12.48 42.36
N ASP A 42 -12.41 -11.16 42.52
CA ASP A 42 -11.86 -10.30 41.46
C ASP A 42 -10.51 -10.82 40.94
N GLU A 43 -9.72 -11.44 41.82
CA GLU A 43 -8.47 -12.11 41.48
C GLU A 43 -8.67 -13.26 40.47
N LYS A 44 -9.66 -14.13 40.65
CA LYS A 44 -9.92 -15.25 39.73
C LYS A 44 -10.45 -14.77 38.39
N THR A 45 -11.31 -13.75 38.39
CA THR A 45 -11.80 -13.15 37.14
C THR A 45 -10.67 -12.43 36.39
N MET A 46 -9.76 -11.78 37.12
CA MET A 46 -8.52 -11.21 36.57
C MET A 46 -7.62 -12.30 35.96
N GLN A 47 -7.50 -13.47 36.59
CA GLN A 47 -6.76 -14.60 36.01
C GLN A 47 -7.37 -15.07 34.67
N LEU A 48 -8.70 -15.02 34.51
CA LEU A 48 -9.35 -15.34 33.22
C LEU A 48 -9.05 -14.28 32.16
N TYR A 49 -9.07 -13.00 32.53
CA TYR A 49 -8.65 -11.91 31.64
C TYR A 49 -7.19 -12.07 31.20
N GLN A 50 -6.28 -12.39 32.12
CA GLN A 50 -4.88 -12.65 31.78
C GLN A 50 -4.73 -13.92 30.94
N LYS A 51 -5.54 -14.97 31.19
CA LYS A 51 -5.55 -16.20 30.39
C LYS A 51 -5.95 -15.93 28.94
N PHE A 52 -6.93 -15.05 28.71
CA PHE A 52 -7.29 -14.60 27.36
C PHE A 52 -6.08 -13.98 26.65
N ARG A 53 -5.43 -13.00 27.29
CA ARG A 53 -4.25 -12.33 26.74
C ARG A 53 -3.11 -13.31 26.46
N ASN A 54 -2.77 -14.15 27.43
CA ASN A 54 -1.71 -15.15 27.30
C ASN A 54 -1.98 -16.10 26.13
N SER A 55 -3.24 -16.48 25.89
CA SER A 55 -3.60 -17.37 24.78
C SER A 55 -3.32 -16.74 23.42
N LEU A 56 -3.55 -15.42 23.27
CA LEU A 56 -3.22 -14.68 22.06
C LEU A 56 -1.71 -14.58 21.85
N GLU A 57 -0.98 -14.15 22.90
CA GLU A 57 0.48 -13.98 22.85
C GLU A 57 1.19 -15.32 22.58
N GLU A 58 0.76 -16.40 23.23
CA GLU A 58 1.31 -17.74 23.00
C GLU A 58 1.10 -18.20 21.55
N SER A 59 -0.09 -17.96 20.98
CA SER A 59 -0.38 -18.32 19.58
C SER A 59 0.48 -17.52 18.58
N ILE A 60 0.76 -16.24 18.91
CA ILE A 60 1.69 -15.41 18.13
C ILE A 60 3.11 -15.97 18.20
N HIS A 61 3.59 -16.30 19.40
CA HIS A 61 4.96 -16.77 19.62
C HIS A 61 5.21 -18.18 19.08
N SER A 62 4.23 -19.08 19.19
CA SER A 62 4.38 -20.48 18.76
C SER A 62 4.17 -20.68 17.26
N THR A 63 3.34 -19.85 16.62
CA THR A 63 2.89 -20.10 15.23
C THR A 63 3.18 -18.93 14.30
N VAL A 64 2.71 -17.73 14.62
CA VAL A 64 2.80 -16.57 13.70
C VAL A 64 4.25 -16.16 13.47
N LEU A 65 5.01 -15.89 14.53
CA LEU A 65 6.38 -15.40 14.40
C LEU A 65 7.31 -16.41 13.70
N PRO A 66 7.31 -17.71 14.06
CA PRO A 66 8.11 -18.71 13.35
C PRO A 66 7.78 -18.81 11.85
N THR A 67 6.52 -18.63 11.47
CA THR A 67 6.08 -18.67 10.07
C THR A 67 6.62 -17.48 9.26
N LEU A 68 6.80 -16.32 9.90
CA LEU A 68 7.15 -15.07 9.22
C LEU A 68 8.65 -14.74 9.23
N ILE A 69 9.40 -15.14 10.26
CA ILE A 69 10.75 -14.58 10.55
C ILE A 69 11.80 -14.80 9.44
N ASN A 70 11.66 -15.86 8.64
CA ASN A 70 12.60 -16.21 7.56
C ASN A 70 12.01 -15.97 6.15
N LYS A 71 10.89 -15.25 6.05
CA LYS A 71 10.24 -14.96 4.77
C LYS A 71 10.60 -13.55 4.31
N HIS A 72 10.70 -13.37 3.00
CA HIS A 72 11.01 -12.08 2.39
C HIS A 72 10.15 -11.81 1.15
N GLY A 73 10.11 -10.56 0.72
CA GLY A 73 9.44 -10.13 -0.51
C GLY A 73 7.97 -10.54 -0.58
N ALA A 74 7.50 -10.90 -1.77
CA ALA A 74 6.12 -11.30 -2.01
C ALA A 74 5.67 -12.51 -1.17
N HIS A 75 6.58 -13.43 -0.83
CA HIS A 75 6.25 -14.58 0.02
C HIS A 75 5.91 -14.12 1.45
N LEU A 76 6.71 -13.21 2.02
CA LEU A 76 6.41 -12.62 3.32
C LEU A 76 5.04 -11.95 3.32
N LEU A 77 4.73 -11.15 2.30
CA LEU A 77 3.45 -10.45 2.18
C LEU A 77 2.26 -11.43 2.18
N ARG A 78 2.34 -12.51 1.39
CA ARG A 78 1.27 -13.53 1.33
C ARG A 78 1.04 -14.19 2.68
N GLU A 79 2.11 -14.69 3.30
CA GLU A 79 2.02 -15.35 4.61
C GLU A 79 1.50 -14.39 5.67
N PHE A 80 1.95 -13.13 5.64
CA PHE A 80 1.50 -12.13 6.59
C PHE A 80 -0.01 -11.90 6.50
N ILE A 81 -0.56 -11.72 5.30
CA ILE A 81 -2.00 -11.53 5.10
C ILE A 81 -2.81 -12.74 5.56
N VAL A 82 -2.34 -13.95 5.25
CA VAL A 82 -2.99 -15.20 5.70
C VAL A 82 -2.96 -15.30 7.23
N MET A 83 -1.79 -15.10 7.85
CA MET A 83 -1.64 -15.14 9.30
C MET A 83 -2.48 -14.08 10.01
N TRP A 84 -2.55 -12.87 9.47
CA TRP A 84 -3.39 -11.80 10.01
C TRP A 84 -4.88 -12.18 9.95
N SER A 85 -5.35 -12.70 8.82
CA SER A 85 -6.73 -13.16 8.66
C SER A 85 -7.08 -14.30 9.64
N ASN A 86 -6.22 -15.31 9.73
CA ASN A 86 -6.42 -16.45 10.63
C ASN A 86 -6.40 -16.01 12.09
N TYR A 87 -5.47 -15.13 12.47
CA TYR A 87 -5.40 -14.55 13.80
C TYR A 87 -6.69 -13.78 14.14
N LYS A 88 -7.18 -12.92 13.24
CA LYS A 88 -8.45 -12.19 13.43
C LYS A 88 -9.61 -13.15 13.70
N LEU A 89 -9.69 -14.25 12.95
CA LEU A 89 -10.75 -15.24 13.12
C LEU A 89 -10.64 -15.96 14.48
N MET A 90 -9.43 -16.39 14.86
CA MET A 90 -9.17 -17.00 16.16
C MET A 90 -9.52 -16.04 17.31
N ALA A 91 -9.02 -14.81 17.26
CA ALA A 91 -9.26 -13.77 18.26
C ALA A 91 -10.76 -13.47 18.39
N ARG A 92 -11.49 -13.38 17.27
CA ARG A 92 -12.95 -13.19 17.28
C ARG A 92 -13.67 -14.30 18.04
N TRP A 93 -13.29 -15.56 17.85
CA TRP A 93 -13.86 -16.67 18.62
C TRP A 93 -13.54 -16.57 20.11
N LEU A 94 -12.29 -16.27 20.45
CA LEU A 94 -11.89 -16.08 21.84
C LEU A 94 -12.66 -14.92 22.49
N CYS A 95 -12.79 -13.77 21.84
CA CYS A 95 -13.59 -12.65 22.36
C CYS A 95 -15.03 -13.08 22.65
N ARG A 96 -15.64 -13.89 21.77
CA ARG A 96 -17.00 -14.41 21.97
C ARG A 96 -17.11 -15.37 23.16
N PHE A 97 -16.13 -16.23 23.39
CA PHE A 97 -16.15 -17.13 24.56
C PHE A 97 -15.96 -16.36 25.87
N PHE A 98 -15.13 -15.31 25.84
CA PHE A 98 -14.81 -14.48 27.00
C PHE A 98 -15.68 -13.23 27.15
N GLU A 99 -16.72 -13.08 26.32
CA GLU A 99 -17.54 -11.85 26.18
C GLU A 99 -18.14 -11.36 27.50
N TYR A 100 -18.36 -12.26 28.47
CA TYR A 100 -18.80 -11.87 29.81
C TYR A 100 -17.84 -10.87 30.48
N LEU A 101 -16.52 -11.01 30.26
CA LEU A 101 -15.52 -10.10 30.81
C LEU A 101 -15.70 -8.68 30.28
N ASP A 102 -15.87 -8.51 28.96
CA ASP A 102 -16.12 -7.20 28.32
C ASP A 102 -17.42 -6.56 28.82
N ARG A 103 -18.45 -7.36 29.07
CA ARG A 103 -19.76 -6.85 29.47
C ARG A 103 -19.83 -6.44 30.94
N PHE A 104 -19.12 -7.13 31.82
CA PHE A 104 -19.34 -6.99 33.27
C PHE A 104 -18.08 -6.73 34.09
N PHE A 105 -16.95 -7.38 33.76
CA PHE A 105 -15.74 -7.27 34.58
C PHE A 105 -14.88 -6.06 34.21
N ILE A 106 -14.65 -5.86 32.92
CA ILE A 106 -13.82 -4.75 32.40
C ILE A 106 -14.45 -3.38 32.73
N PRO A 107 -15.77 -3.15 32.57
CA PRO A 107 -16.38 -1.87 32.96
C PRO A 107 -16.28 -1.56 34.45
N GLN A 108 -16.20 -2.58 35.31
CA GLN A 108 -16.00 -2.40 36.76
C GLN A 108 -14.54 -2.07 37.11
N ASN A 109 -13.60 -2.37 36.20
CA ASN A 109 -12.17 -2.16 36.35
C ASN A 109 -11.69 -1.22 35.24
N GLY A 110 -12.03 0.07 35.35
CA GLY A 110 -11.89 1.07 34.27
C GLY A 110 -10.49 1.34 33.70
N GLU A 111 -9.45 0.66 34.21
CA GLU A 111 -8.09 0.67 33.65
C GLU A 111 -7.83 -0.47 32.65
N LEU A 112 -8.74 -1.46 32.56
CA LEU A 112 -8.58 -2.61 31.68
C LEU A 112 -9.01 -2.28 30.24
N GLU A 113 -8.23 -2.80 29.28
CA GLU A 113 -8.52 -2.70 27.86
C GLU A 113 -9.59 -3.74 27.46
N SER A 114 -10.41 -3.45 26.45
CA SER A 114 -11.39 -4.40 25.94
C SER A 114 -10.71 -5.63 25.33
N LEU A 115 -11.41 -6.77 25.29
CA LEU A 115 -10.85 -7.99 24.69
C LEU A 115 -10.51 -7.79 23.21
N HIS A 116 -11.30 -6.99 22.49
CA HIS A 116 -11.03 -6.60 21.12
C HIS A 116 -9.75 -5.74 21.02
N GLY A 117 -9.59 -4.76 21.90
CA GLY A 117 -8.39 -3.92 21.97
C GLY A 117 -7.14 -4.75 22.21
N ILE A 118 -7.15 -5.61 23.23
CA ILE A 118 -6.04 -6.53 23.54
C ILE A 118 -5.70 -7.40 22.33
N SER A 119 -6.72 -7.97 21.67
CA SER A 119 -6.53 -8.81 20.49
C SER A 119 -5.77 -8.09 19.39
N PHE A 120 -6.16 -6.86 19.08
CA PHE A 120 -5.48 -6.05 18.09
C PHE A 120 -4.07 -5.64 18.56
N THR A 121 -3.97 -5.09 19.77
CA THR A 121 -2.74 -4.59 20.38
C THR A 121 -1.66 -5.67 20.49
N CYS A 122 -2.03 -6.92 20.81
CA CYS A 122 -1.09 -8.05 20.85
C CYS A 122 -0.44 -8.30 19.49
N PHE A 123 -1.22 -8.45 18.41
CA PHE A 123 -0.66 -8.71 17.08
C PHE A 123 0.11 -7.50 16.55
N HIS A 124 -0.44 -6.29 16.76
CA HIS A 124 0.19 -5.05 16.38
C HIS A 124 1.59 -4.88 16.99
N LYS A 125 1.69 -4.98 18.33
CA LYS A 125 2.95 -4.77 19.06
C LYS A 125 3.95 -5.91 18.85
N LEU A 126 3.48 -7.15 18.84
CA LEU A 126 4.38 -8.32 18.82
C LEU A 126 4.83 -8.72 17.43
N VAL A 127 4.02 -8.44 16.39
CA VAL A 127 4.26 -8.88 15.01
C VAL A 127 4.40 -7.68 14.07
N PHE A 128 3.33 -6.93 13.85
CA PHE A 128 3.27 -5.91 12.79
C PHE A 128 4.33 -4.81 12.98
N LYS A 129 4.44 -4.23 14.18
CA LYS A 129 5.42 -3.17 14.48
C LYS A 129 6.87 -3.60 14.25
N LYS A 130 7.17 -4.89 14.40
CA LYS A 130 8.53 -5.43 14.17
C LYS A 130 8.82 -5.67 12.69
N LEU A 131 7.80 -5.97 11.89
CA LEU A 131 7.94 -6.33 10.48
C LEU A 131 7.60 -5.20 9.52
N ILE A 132 7.02 -4.09 9.99
CA ILE A 132 6.50 -3.02 9.12
C ILE A 132 7.52 -2.49 8.12
N GLY A 133 8.78 -2.29 8.51
CA GLY A 133 9.85 -1.87 7.60
C GLY A 133 10.02 -2.86 6.44
N THR A 134 10.14 -4.15 6.75
CA THR A 134 10.28 -5.22 5.74
C THR A 134 9.04 -5.39 4.86
N LEU A 135 7.84 -5.14 5.41
CA LEU A 135 6.59 -5.17 4.65
C LEU A 135 6.52 -4.01 3.67
N PHE A 136 6.90 -2.79 4.10
CA PHE A 136 7.00 -1.63 3.21
C PHE A 136 7.99 -1.88 2.07
N ASP A 137 9.18 -2.38 2.38
CA ASP A 137 10.22 -2.59 1.37
C ASP A 137 9.80 -3.69 0.37
N ALA A 138 9.13 -4.75 0.84
CA ALA A 138 8.57 -5.79 -0.02
C ALA A 138 7.44 -5.27 -0.92
N ALA A 139 6.51 -4.47 -0.38
CA ALA A 139 5.42 -3.87 -1.13
C ALA A 139 5.94 -2.87 -2.17
N LEU A 140 6.91 -2.04 -1.80
CA LEU A 140 7.58 -1.12 -2.72
C LEU A 140 8.30 -1.86 -3.84
N THR A 141 8.97 -2.98 -3.52
CA THR A 141 9.62 -3.83 -4.53
C THR A 141 8.61 -4.33 -5.58
N LEU A 142 7.39 -4.71 -5.18
CA LEU A 142 6.34 -5.10 -6.14
C LEU A 142 5.95 -3.94 -7.07
N ILE A 143 5.83 -2.72 -6.54
CA ILE A 143 5.54 -1.52 -7.34
C ILE A 143 6.67 -1.28 -8.35
N CYS A 144 7.93 -1.38 -7.93
CA CYS A 144 9.08 -1.21 -8.82
C CYS A 144 9.10 -2.27 -9.92
N GLN A 145 8.81 -3.53 -9.59
CA GLN A 145 8.72 -4.63 -10.56
C GLN A 145 7.62 -4.38 -11.61
N GLU A 146 6.45 -3.90 -11.20
CA GLU A 146 5.38 -3.53 -12.13
C GLU A 146 5.83 -2.40 -13.07
N ARG A 147 6.52 -1.38 -12.55
CA ARG A 147 7.07 -0.28 -13.36
C ARG A 147 8.09 -0.75 -14.39
N GLU A 148 8.81 -1.82 -14.10
CA GLU A 148 9.75 -2.48 -15.03
C GLU A 148 9.05 -3.42 -16.03
N GLY A 149 7.72 -3.54 -15.97
CA GLY A 149 6.92 -4.34 -16.88
C GLY A 149 6.75 -5.81 -16.44
N LEU A 150 7.13 -6.15 -15.21
CA LEU A 150 6.91 -7.48 -14.66
C LEU A 150 5.46 -7.63 -14.21
N GLN A 151 4.90 -8.83 -14.39
CA GLN A 151 3.58 -9.14 -13.85
C GLN A 151 3.65 -9.31 -12.34
N ILE A 152 2.78 -8.60 -11.64
CA ILE A 152 2.64 -8.68 -10.19
C ILE A 152 1.25 -9.15 -9.78
N ASP A 153 1.16 -9.63 -8.55
CA ASP A 153 -0.09 -9.98 -7.89
C ASP A 153 -0.73 -8.71 -7.31
N TYR A 154 -1.55 -8.02 -8.10
CA TYR A 154 -2.19 -6.76 -7.69
C TYR A 154 -3.17 -6.94 -6.52
N ILE A 155 -3.79 -8.12 -6.40
CA ILE A 155 -4.71 -8.45 -5.31
C ILE A 155 -3.92 -8.54 -4.00
N LEU A 156 -2.77 -9.20 -4.02
CA LEU A 156 -1.86 -9.23 -2.86
C LEU A 156 -1.45 -7.81 -2.45
N LEU A 157 -1.00 -6.99 -3.40
CA LEU A 157 -0.56 -5.63 -3.10
C LEU A 157 -1.69 -4.77 -2.53
N LYS A 158 -2.90 -4.85 -3.10
CA LYS A 158 -4.10 -4.20 -2.56
C LYS A 158 -4.39 -4.64 -1.12
N ASN A 159 -4.37 -5.94 -0.85
CA ASN A 159 -4.62 -6.47 0.49
C ASN A 159 -3.58 -6.00 1.52
N VAL A 160 -2.32 -5.86 1.09
CA VAL A 160 -1.23 -5.33 1.94
C VAL A 160 -1.43 -3.85 2.22
N VAL A 161 -1.78 -3.06 1.20
CA VAL A 161 -2.08 -1.64 1.36
C VAL A 161 -3.29 -1.43 2.28
N ASP A 162 -4.36 -2.19 2.08
CA ASP A 162 -5.55 -2.13 2.93
C ASP A 162 -5.24 -2.49 4.37
N MET A 163 -4.32 -3.44 4.58
CA MET A 163 -3.85 -3.79 5.91
C MET A 163 -3.06 -2.64 6.56
N PHE A 164 -2.26 -1.87 5.82
CA PHE A 164 -1.61 -0.67 6.38
C PHE A 164 -2.63 0.40 6.81
N VAL A 165 -3.72 0.57 6.06
CA VAL A 165 -4.84 1.44 6.44
C VAL A 165 -5.55 0.88 7.69
N GLU A 166 -5.89 -0.42 7.71
CA GLU A 166 -6.53 -1.09 8.85
C GLU A 166 -5.73 -0.90 10.15
N PHE A 167 -4.40 -1.02 10.10
CA PHE A 167 -3.56 -0.80 11.28
C PHE A 167 -3.41 0.68 11.66
N GLY A 168 -3.55 1.60 10.71
CA GLY A 168 -3.45 3.05 10.94
C GLY A 168 -4.73 3.71 11.45
N ASP A 169 -5.90 3.19 11.03
CA ASP A 169 -7.22 3.74 11.39
C ASP A 169 -7.75 3.20 12.73
N SER A 170 -7.06 2.22 13.32
CA SER A 170 -7.50 1.65 14.60
C SER A 170 -7.35 2.66 15.75
N ASP A 171 -8.34 2.69 16.65
CA ASP A 171 -8.29 3.49 17.90
C ASP A 171 -7.07 3.16 18.78
N TYR A 172 -6.41 2.02 18.51
CA TYR A 172 -5.26 1.48 19.24
C TYR A 172 -3.92 1.74 18.52
N GLY A 173 -3.96 2.21 17.27
CA GLY A 173 -2.82 2.44 16.40
C GLY A 173 -2.47 3.91 16.30
N GLY A 174 -1.64 4.42 17.21
CA GLY A 174 -1.23 5.83 17.22
C GLY A 174 -0.30 6.29 16.08
N SER A 175 -0.29 5.63 14.92
CA SER A 175 0.61 5.94 13.80
C SER A 175 -0.06 5.70 12.45
N ASN A 176 0.06 6.67 11.53
CA ASN A 176 -0.49 6.56 10.18
C ASN A 176 0.46 5.76 9.28
N TYR A 177 0.37 4.43 9.38
CA TYR A 177 1.22 3.52 8.61
C TYR A 177 1.06 3.67 7.09
N TYR A 178 -0.16 3.97 6.63
CA TYR A 178 -0.40 4.20 5.21
C TYR A 178 0.35 5.45 4.73
N GLN A 179 0.31 6.55 5.48
CA GLN A 179 1.03 7.77 5.13
C GLN A 179 2.55 7.56 5.11
N ASP A 180 3.10 6.79 6.06
CA ASP A 180 4.53 6.43 6.04
C ASP A 180 4.91 5.62 4.80
N PHE A 181 4.06 4.67 4.40
CA PHE A 181 4.22 3.92 3.16
C PHE A 181 4.10 4.83 1.92
N GLU A 182 3.09 5.69 1.87
CA GLU A 182 2.86 6.63 0.77
C GLU A 182 4.08 7.55 0.58
N MET A 183 4.67 8.06 1.66
CA MET A 183 5.90 8.85 1.58
C MET A 183 7.07 8.07 0.95
N LYS A 184 7.23 6.78 1.28
CA LYS A 184 8.24 5.93 0.63
C LYS A 184 7.94 5.74 -0.86
N VAL A 185 6.69 5.48 -1.23
CA VAL A 185 6.28 5.30 -2.64
C VAL A 185 6.52 6.58 -3.43
N LEU A 186 6.21 7.75 -2.86
CA LEU A 186 6.44 9.06 -3.50
C LEU A 186 7.93 9.34 -3.68
N ALA A 187 8.76 9.04 -2.68
CA ALA A 187 10.21 9.22 -2.79
C ALA A 187 10.82 8.32 -3.89
N ASP A 188 10.41 7.05 -3.95
CA ASP A 188 10.82 6.14 -5.02
C ASP A 188 10.34 6.61 -6.39
N ASN A 189 9.07 7.05 -6.50
CA ASN A 189 8.49 7.60 -7.72
C ASN A 189 9.29 8.81 -8.24
N SER A 190 9.67 9.74 -7.35
CA SER A 190 10.51 10.89 -7.69
C SER A 190 11.87 10.49 -8.25
N ASN A 191 12.52 9.50 -7.61
CA ASN A 191 13.83 9.01 -8.03
C ASN A 191 13.74 8.30 -9.38
N TYR A 192 12.75 7.42 -9.55
CA TYR A 192 12.50 6.67 -10.76
C TYR A 192 12.27 7.60 -11.96
N TYR A 193 11.39 8.59 -11.83
CA TYR A 193 11.09 9.49 -12.94
C TYR A 193 12.17 10.54 -13.19
N SER A 194 12.92 10.96 -12.17
CA SER A 194 14.13 11.78 -12.38
C SER A 194 15.17 11.04 -13.22
N ARG A 195 15.36 9.74 -12.96
CA ARG A 195 16.28 8.90 -13.70
C ARG A 195 15.83 8.72 -15.15
N LEU A 196 14.57 8.33 -15.37
CA LEU A 196 14.01 8.20 -16.73
C LEU A 196 14.11 9.50 -17.53
N ALA A 197 13.81 10.66 -16.92
CA ALA A 197 13.99 11.94 -17.60
C ALA A 197 15.45 12.17 -18.03
N SER A 198 16.42 11.82 -17.17
CA SER A 198 17.85 11.98 -17.46
C SER A 198 18.34 11.00 -18.54
N GLU A 199 17.75 9.81 -18.60
CA GLU A 199 18.03 8.79 -19.63
C GLU A 199 17.39 9.16 -20.98
N TRP A 200 16.15 9.63 -21.01
CA TRP A 200 15.41 9.86 -22.26
C TRP A 200 15.75 11.17 -22.95
N LEU A 201 15.94 12.25 -22.19
CA LEU A 201 16.07 13.60 -22.72
C LEU A 201 17.24 13.79 -23.72
N PRO A 202 18.42 13.15 -23.53
CA PRO A 202 19.52 13.25 -24.49
C PRO A 202 19.27 12.51 -25.81
N PHE A 203 18.53 11.40 -25.80
CA PHE A 203 18.47 10.45 -26.91
C PHE A 203 17.15 10.47 -27.70
N ASP A 204 16.03 10.68 -27.03
CA ASP A 204 14.71 10.70 -27.68
C ASP A 204 14.49 12.03 -28.40
N SER A 205 13.66 12.08 -29.44
CA SER A 205 13.13 13.36 -29.96
C SER A 205 12.12 14.00 -28.98
N SER A 206 11.84 15.31 -29.11
CA SER A 206 10.84 15.97 -28.26
C SER A 206 9.46 15.28 -28.32
N THR A 207 9.04 14.82 -29.51
CA THR A 207 7.74 14.14 -29.69
C THR A 207 7.74 12.75 -29.03
N GLU A 208 8.80 11.96 -29.20
CA GLU A 208 8.92 10.63 -28.55
C GLU A 208 8.95 10.76 -27.03
N TYR A 209 9.69 11.73 -26.51
CA TYR A 209 9.75 12.01 -25.08
C TYR A 209 8.35 12.29 -24.52
N ILE A 210 7.60 13.21 -25.14
CA ILE A 210 6.25 13.56 -24.70
C ILE A 210 5.30 12.36 -24.76
N ASN A 211 5.39 11.52 -25.80
CA ASN A 211 4.61 10.28 -25.88
C ASN A 211 4.92 9.32 -24.72
N LYS A 212 6.21 9.17 -24.35
CA LYS A 212 6.60 8.38 -23.17
C LYS A 212 6.07 8.98 -21.87
N VAL A 213 6.04 10.31 -21.73
CA VAL A 213 5.44 10.98 -20.56
C VAL A 213 3.94 10.65 -20.44
N PHE A 214 3.18 10.76 -21.53
CA PHE A 214 1.75 10.41 -21.52
C PHE A 214 1.52 8.95 -21.16
N TRP A 215 2.33 8.05 -21.72
CA TRP A 215 2.29 6.63 -21.36
C TRP A 215 2.55 6.41 -19.87
N CYS A 216 3.55 7.07 -19.29
CA CYS A 216 3.85 6.99 -17.86
C CYS A 216 2.69 7.47 -16.98
N LEU A 217 2.08 8.60 -17.32
CA LEU A 217 0.96 9.17 -16.56
C LEU A 217 -0.26 8.24 -16.58
N ASN A 218 -0.62 7.70 -17.74
CA ASN A 218 -1.74 6.77 -17.85
C ASN A 218 -1.48 5.47 -17.08
N ARG A 219 -0.25 4.95 -17.16
CA ARG A 219 0.16 3.75 -16.43
C ARG A 219 0.07 3.96 -14.92
N GLU A 220 0.66 5.03 -14.39
CA GLU A 220 0.61 5.29 -12.93
C GLU A 220 -0.80 5.59 -12.45
N LYS A 221 -1.65 6.24 -13.26
CA LYS A 221 -3.07 6.43 -12.94
C LYS A 221 -3.76 5.07 -12.74
N GLN A 222 -3.58 4.18 -13.70
CA GLN A 222 -4.16 2.83 -13.65
C GLN A 222 -3.62 2.04 -12.46
N SER A 223 -2.30 1.97 -12.28
CA SER A 223 -1.65 1.26 -11.18
C SER A 223 -2.09 1.78 -9.81
N ALA A 224 -2.08 3.10 -9.60
CA ALA A 224 -2.51 3.70 -8.34
C ALA A 224 -3.96 3.34 -8.01
N SER A 225 -4.86 3.37 -9.00
CA SER A 225 -6.27 3.01 -8.81
C SER A 225 -6.50 1.54 -8.45
N HIS A 226 -5.58 0.64 -8.83
CA HIS A 226 -5.71 -0.79 -8.56
C HIS A 226 -5.36 -1.19 -7.14
N TYR A 227 -4.37 -0.52 -6.52
CA TYR A 227 -3.82 -0.98 -5.23
C TYR A 227 -3.54 0.10 -4.18
N LEU A 228 -3.46 1.40 -4.54
CA LEU A 228 -3.24 2.47 -3.56
C LEU A 228 -4.56 3.03 -3.02
N HIS A 229 -4.48 3.79 -1.93
CA HIS A 229 -5.61 4.57 -1.43
C HIS A 229 -5.99 5.66 -2.45
N PRO A 230 -7.30 5.95 -2.66
CA PRO A 230 -7.74 6.94 -3.65
C PRO A 230 -7.10 8.33 -3.51
N GLY A 231 -6.75 8.73 -2.29
CA GLY A 231 -6.07 10.01 -2.03
C GLY A 231 -4.66 10.11 -2.64
N SER A 232 -4.00 8.98 -2.91
CA SER A 232 -2.61 8.93 -3.37
C SER A 232 -2.45 9.12 -4.87
N GLU A 233 -3.48 8.83 -5.65
CA GLU A 233 -3.43 8.92 -7.12
C GLU A 233 -2.99 10.32 -7.58
N ALA A 234 -3.66 11.36 -7.06
CA ALA A 234 -3.35 12.74 -7.42
C ALA A 234 -1.91 13.12 -7.07
N MET A 235 -1.39 12.65 -5.94
CA MET A 235 -0.02 12.92 -5.49
C MET A 235 1.02 12.24 -6.38
N ILE A 236 0.80 10.97 -6.73
CA ILE A 236 1.66 10.21 -7.64
C ILE A 236 1.70 10.90 -9.01
N LEU A 237 0.55 11.21 -9.59
CA LEU A 237 0.47 11.86 -10.90
C LEU A 237 1.13 13.23 -10.90
N GLN A 238 0.95 14.02 -9.83
CA GLN A 238 1.61 15.31 -9.70
C GLN A 238 3.13 15.17 -9.64
N ASN A 239 3.64 14.15 -8.94
CA ASN A 239 5.05 13.87 -8.83
C ASN A 239 5.66 13.48 -10.20
N VAL A 240 4.98 12.60 -10.96
CA VAL A 240 5.38 12.26 -12.33
C VAL A 240 5.43 13.50 -13.22
N ARG A 241 4.37 14.33 -13.21
CA ARG A 241 4.33 15.59 -13.98
C ARG A 241 5.49 16.52 -13.61
N TYR A 242 5.78 16.66 -12.32
CA TYR A 242 6.86 17.52 -11.86
C TYR A 242 8.22 17.07 -12.42
N HIS A 243 8.55 15.78 -12.30
CA HIS A 243 9.86 15.27 -12.71
C HIS A 243 10.04 15.13 -14.23
N LEU A 244 8.97 14.76 -14.96
CA LEU A 244 9.04 14.55 -16.40
C LEU A 244 8.70 15.79 -17.25
N LEU A 245 8.03 16.80 -16.69
CA LEU A 245 7.66 18.01 -17.44
C LEU A 245 8.24 19.26 -16.79
N HIS A 246 7.81 19.58 -15.56
CA HIS A 246 8.13 20.87 -14.94
C HIS A 246 9.64 21.06 -14.72
N LYS A 247 10.32 20.07 -14.14
CA LYS A 247 11.75 20.13 -13.82
C LYS A 247 12.65 20.19 -15.07
N VAL A 248 12.18 19.68 -16.20
CA VAL A 248 12.95 19.60 -17.45
C VAL A 248 12.44 20.55 -18.55
N ALA A 249 11.46 21.40 -18.23
CA ALA A 249 10.75 22.23 -19.20
C ALA A 249 11.69 23.05 -20.11
N ASN A 250 12.65 23.77 -19.53
CA ASN A 250 13.60 24.59 -20.30
C ASN A 250 14.41 23.75 -21.30
N LYS A 251 14.90 22.58 -20.86
CA LYS A 251 15.66 21.68 -21.73
C LYS A 251 14.80 21.11 -22.87
N LEU A 252 13.53 20.83 -22.61
CA LEU A 252 12.59 20.39 -23.65
C LEU A 252 12.31 21.50 -24.67
N ILE A 253 12.20 22.75 -24.24
CA ILE A 253 12.04 23.91 -25.13
C ILE A 253 13.25 24.06 -26.04
N GLU A 254 14.45 24.10 -25.45
CA GLU A 254 15.72 24.24 -26.17
C GLU A 254 15.89 23.12 -27.20
N LYS A 255 15.59 21.88 -26.79
CA LYS A 255 15.64 20.72 -27.67
C LYS A 255 14.67 20.84 -28.84
N LYS A 256 13.42 21.23 -28.59
CA LYS A 256 12.43 21.44 -29.65
C LYS A 256 12.83 22.57 -30.61
N GLN A 257 13.43 23.64 -30.09
CA GLN A 257 13.95 24.73 -30.92
C GLN A 257 15.11 24.27 -31.80
N ALA A 258 16.02 23.44 -31.26
CA ALA A 258 17.13 22.85 -32.01
C ALA A 258 16.65 21.85 -33.08
N GLU A 259 15.64 21.04 -32.77
CA GLU A 259 15.02 20.12 -33.74
C GLU A 259 14.33 20.90 -34.87
N ASN A 260 13.61 21.97 -34.54
CA ASN A 260 12.98 22.84 -35.52
C ASN A 260 13.98 23.63 -36.36
N SER A 261 15.08 24.11 -35.78
CA SER A 261 16.10 24.84 -36.53
C SER A 261 16.85 23.94 -37.52
N GLY A 262 17.13 22.68 -37.14
CA GLY A 262 17.69 21.67 -38.04
C GLY A 262 16.75 21.34 -39.22
N LEU A 263 15.45 21.19 -38.94
CA LEU A 263 14.43 21.02 -40.00
C LEU A 263 14.36 22.24 -40.92
N VAL A 264 14.43 23.45 -40.36
CA VAL A 264 14.44 24.69 -41.16
C VAL A 264 15.70 24.78 -42.00
N THR A 265 16.88 24.42 -41.49
CA THR A 265 18.11 24.42 -42.31
C THR A 265 18.06 23.38 -43.42
N ASP A 266 17.55 22.17 -43.16
CA ASP A 266 17.42 21.13 -44.18
C ASP A 266 16.38 21.53 -45.24
N HIS A 267 15.24 22.07 -44.81
CA HIS A 267 14.24 22.62 -45.74
C HIS A 267 14.78 23.82 -46.50
N GLN A 268 15.56 24.70 -45.89
CA GLN A 268 16.12 25.89 -46.54
C GLN A 268 17.29 25.53 -47.47
N GLU A 269 18.05 24.48 -47.18
CA GLU A 269 19.05 23.91 -48.09
C GLU A 269 18.39 23.17 -49.26
N MET A 270 17.33 22.39 -49.00
CA MET A 270 16.48 21.80 -50.04
C MET A 270 15.81 22.87 -50.89
N LEU A 271 15.25 23.91 -50.28
CA LEU A 271 14.63 25.05 -50.97
C LEU A 271 15.67 25.89 -51.70
N SER A 272 16.91 26.02 -51.22
CA SER A 272 18.01 26.69 -51.93
C SER A 272 18.45 25.87 -53.16
N LYS A 273 18.57 24.54 -53.02
CA LYS A 273 18.77 23.60 -54.14
C LYS A 273 17.62 23.65 -55.16
N CYS A 274 16.37 23.77 -54.69
CA CYS A 274 15.18 23.90 -55.54
C CYS A 274 15.00 25.31 -56.13
N ALA A 275 15.40 26.37 -55.42
CA ALA A 275 15.35 27.77 -55.85
C ALA A 275 16.41 28.06 -56.93
N GLY A 276 17.47 27.26 -56.99
CA GLY A 276 18.32 27.13 -58.19
C GLY A 276 17.57 26.69 -59.46
N MET A 277 16.28 26.33 -59.34
CA MET A 277 15.40 25.95 -60.47
C MET A 277 14.08 26.73 -60.59
N SER A 278 13.72 27.69 -59.71
CA SER A 278 12.77 28.83 -59.90
C SER A 278 12.10 29.31 -58.58
N LEU A 279 11.70 30.59 -58.57
CA LEU A 279 10.94 31.39 -57.57
C LEU A 279 9.57 30.74 -57.18
N GLN A 280 8.91 30.93 -56.03
CA GLN A 280 8.68 32.15 -55.24
C GLN A 280 8.08 31.82 -53.83
N GLU A 281 8.45 32.64 -52.84
CA GLU A 281 7.85 33.04 -51.54
C GLU A 281 6.77 32.22 -50.78
N GLY A 282 6.92 32.18 -49.44
CA GLY A 282 5.80 32.47 -48.53
C GLY A 282 5.75 31.77 -47.16
N SER A 283 5.82 32.57 -46.08
CA SER A 283 5.20 32.39 -44.73
C SER A 283 5.79 31.34 -43.78
N SER A 284 5.59 31.35 -42.46
CA SER A 284 5.33 32.37 -41.42
C SER A 284 5.57 31.63 -40.10
N SER A 285 6.35 32.17 -39.16
CA SER A 285 6.63 31.52 -37.87
C SER A 285 5.64 31.98 -36.79
N THR A 286 4.80 31.08 -36.29
CA THR A 286 3.99 31.28 -35.08
C THR A 286 4.32 30.25 -33.99
N SER A 287 4.76 30.81 -32.84
CA SER A 287 4.45 30.39 -31.47
C SER A 287 5.02 29.07 -30.91
N SER A 288 6.26 29.15 -30.39
CA SER A 288 6.87 28.12 -29.53
C SER A 288 6.30 28.10 -28.10
N GLU A 289 5.47 29.06 -27.70
CA GLU A 289 4.93 29.16 -26.34
C GLU A 289 3.51 28.57 -26.21
N GLU A 290 2.67 28.63 -27.26
CA GLU A 290 1.30 28.08 -27.20
C GLU A 290 1.24 26.57 -27.04
N TRP A 291 2.20 25.82 -27.60
CA TRP A 291 2.14 24.36 -27.53
C TRP A 291 2.43 23.85 -26.12
N LEU A 292 3.30 24.52 -25.34
CA LEU A 292 3.57 24.16 -23.95
C LEU A 292 2.40 24.49 -23.05
N SER A 293 1.77 25.66 -23.24
CA SER A 293 0.55 26.00 -22.52
C SER A 293 -0.57 25.03 -22.86
N LYS A 294 -0.75 24.63 -24.12
CA LYS A 294 -1.71 23.59 -24.53
C LYS A 294 -1.34 22.19 -24.02
N LEU A 295 -0.05 21.86 -23.90
CA LEU A 295 0.41 20.59 -23.33
C LEU A 295 0.14 20.53 -21.82
N MET A 296 0.45 21.62 -21.11
CA MET A 296 0.18 21.78 -19.68
C MET A 296 -1.34 21.77 -19.41
N GLU A 297 -2.14 22.49 -20.22
CA GLU A 297 -3.61 22.50 -20.11
C GLU A 297 -4.27 21.17 -20.49
N SER A 298 -3.81 20.49 -21.55
CA SER A 298 -4.35 19.17 -21.93
C SER A 298 -3.99 18.10 -20.90
N SER A 299 -2.81 18.19 -20.28
CA SER A 299 -2.42 17.31 -19.18
C SER A 299 -3.22 17.56 -17.90
N ALA A 300 -3.71 18.79 -17.66
CA ALA A 300 -4.56 19.14 -16.52
C ALA A 300 -6.00 18.58 -16.65
N ARG A 301 -6.50 18.37 -17.87
CA ARG A 301 -7.84 17.82 -18.15
C ARG A 301 -7.95 16.30 -18.03
N ILE A 302 -6.84 15.59 -17.81
CA ILE A 302 -6.81 14.13 -17.59
C ILE A 302 -6.90 13.79 -16.07
N GLY A 303 -6.91 14.81 -15.22
CA GLY A 303 -7.24 14.70 -13.79
C GLY A 303 -8.72 14.41 -13.58
#